data_AF-A0A497A2X6-F1
#
_entry.id   AF-A0A497A2X6-F1
#
_cell.length_a   1.000
_cell.length_b   1.000
_cell.length_c   1.000
_cell.angle_alpha   90.00
_cell.angle_beta   90.00
_cell.angle_gamma   90.00
#
_symmetry.space_group_name_H-M   'P 1'
#
loop_
_entity.id
_entity.type
_entity.pdbx_description
1 polymer ?
#
loop_
_entity_poly.entity_id
_entity_poly.type
_entity_poly.pdbx_seq_one_letter_code
_entity_poly.pdbx_strand_id
1 'polypeptide(L)' 'QWERIYNTVRPHQALGYMTPLKFLQHWKAKQRKEAMCH' A
#
# COMPACT_ATOMS: atom_id res chain seq x y z
N GLN A 1 -3.77 6.32 19.31
CA GLN A 1 -3.13 4.99 19.07
C GLN A 1 -3.79 4.19 17.93
N TRP A 2 -5.14 4.20 17.81
CA TRP A 2 -5.90 3.40 16.83
C TRP A 2 -5.46 3.60 15.36
N GLU A 3 -5.18 4.83 14.94
CA GLU A 3 -4.77 5.15 13.55
C GLU A 3 -3.53 4.38 13.11
N ARG A 4 -2.51 4.26 13.98
CA ARG A 4 -1.29 3.52 13.67
C ARG A 4 -1.58 2.05 13.40
N ILE A 5 -2.42 1.43 14.22
CA ILE A 5 -2.81 0.02 14.08
C ILE A 5 -3.59 -0.20 12.79
N TYR A 6 -4.52 0.69 12.45
CA TYR A 6 -5.28 0.62 11.21
C TYR A 6 -4.36 0.71 9.99
N ASN A 7 -3.41 1.66 10.00
CA ASN A 7 -2.52 1.91 8.87
C ASN A 7 -1.40 0.86 8.71
N THR A 8 -0.94 0.21 9.79
CA THR A 8 0.25 -0.65 9.74
C THR A 8 0.02 -2.12 10.10
N VAL A 9 -1.06 -2.45 10.80
CA VAL A 9 -1.28 -3.81 11.33
C VAL A 9 -2.49 -4.47 10.67
N ARG A 10 -3.56 -3.73 10.36
CA ARG A 10 -4.81 -4.32 9.90
C ARG A 10 -4.79 -4.61 8.38
N PRO A 11 -4.74 -5.89 7.95
CA PRO A 11 -4.89 -6.23 6.55
C PRO A 11 -6.34 -6.01 6.11
N HIS A 12 -6.53 -5.48 4.90
CA HIS A 12 -7.85 -5.28 4.31
C HIS A 12 -8.05 -6.24 3.14
N GLN A 13 -9.16 -6.99 3.15
CA GLN A 13 -9.49 -7.92 2.08
C GLN A 13 -9.62 -7.22 0.72
N ALA A 14 -10.18 -6.01 0.70
CA ALA A 14 -10.29 -5.18 -0.51
C ALA A 14 -8.91 -4.78 -1.11
N LEU A 15 -7.85 -4.78 -0.30
CA LEU A 15 -6.48 -4.50 -0.75
C LEU A 15 -5.66 -5.79 -0.97
N GLY A 16 -6.31 -6.95 -1.06
CA GLY A 16 -5.63 -8.24 -1.20
C GLY A 16 -4.88 -8.67 0.07
N TYR A 17 -5.48 -8.44 1.24
CA TYR A 17 -4.87 -8.67 2.56
C TYR A 17 -3.63 -7.80 2.85
N MET A 18 -3.52 -6.65 2.17
CA MET A 18 -2.51 -5.63 2.46
C MET A 18 -3.03 -4.59 3.46
N THR A 19 -2.12 -3.98 4.20
CA THR A 19 -2.40 -2.78 4.99
C THR A 19 -2.40 -1.56 4.08
N PRO A 20 -3.04 -0.43 4.47
CA PRO A 20 -3.06 0.78 3.65
C PRO A 20 -1.64 1.27 3.32
N LEU A 21 -0.72 1.17 4.28
CA LEU A 21 0.68 1.55 4.07
C LEU A 21 1.37 0.67 3.02
N LYS A 22 1.19 -0.66 3.09
CA LYS A 22 1.77 -1.58 2.09
C LYS A 22 1.21 -1.30 0.70
N PHE A 23 -0.10 -1.08 0.60
CA PHE A 23 -0.74 -0.75 -0.67
C PHE A 23 -0.14 0.52 -1.30
N LEU A 24 0.04 1.60 -0.53
CA LEU A 24 0.67 2.84 -1.00
C LEU A 24 2.12 2.63 -1.45
N GLN A 25 2.89 1.81 -0.74
CA GLN A 25 4.26 1.47 -1.14
C GLN A 25 4.28 0.70 -2.47
N HIS A 26 3.41 -0.30 -2.63
CA HIS A 26 3.27 -1.05 -3.87
C HIS A 26 2.83 -0.17 -5.03
N TRP A 27 1.85 0.71 -4.82
CA TRP A 27 1.37 1.65 -5.84
C TRP A 27 2.48 2.62 -6.28
N LYS A 28 3.20 3.24 -5.34
CA LYS A 28 4.35 4.12 -5.67
C LYS A 28 5.46 3.37 -6.42
N ALA A 29 5.76 2.13 -6.04
CA ALA A 29 6.76 1.32 -6.73
C ALA A 29 6.33 0.99 -8.17
N LYS A 30 5.04 0.71 -8.40
CA LYS A 30 4.48 0.47 -9.73
C LYS A 30 4.52 1.73 -10.61
N GLN A 31 4.12 2.88 -10.06
CA GLN A 31 4.17 4.18 -10.75
C GLN A 31 5.60 4.53 -11.21
N ARG A 32 6.62 4.27 -10.39
CA ARG A 32 8.02 4.49 -10.80
C ARG A 32 8.50 3.56 -11.89
N LYS A 33 8.00 2.32 -11.94
CA LYS A 33 8.31 1.38 -13.03
C LYS A 33 7.65 1.79 -14.34
N GLU A 34 6.40 2.26 -14.29
CA GLU A 34 5.67 2.73 -15.47
C GLU A 34 6.26 4.04 -16.01
N ALA A 35 6.69 4.97 -15.15
CA ALA A 35 7.35 6.21 -15.56
C ALA A 35 8.75 6.02 -16.18
N MET A 36 9.37 4.84 -16.02
CA MET A 36 10.70 4.54 -16.58
C MET A 36 10.63 3.90 -17.98
N CYS A 37 9.43 3.56 -18.46
CA CYS A 37 9.18 3.06 -19.80
C CYS A 37 8.48 4.12 -20.64
N HIS A 38 9.15 5.23 -20.94
CA HIS A 38 8.73 6.21 -21.94
C HIS A 38 9.97 6.80 -22.64
#